data_AF-A0A1M6SQ53-F1
#
_entry.id   AF-A0A1M6SQ53-F1
#
_cell.length_a   1.000
_cell.length_b   1.000
_cell.length_c   1.000
_cell.angle_alpha   90.00
_cell.angle_beta   90.00
_cell.angle_gamma   90.00
#
_symmetry.space_group_name_H-M   'P 1'
#
loop_
_entity.id
_entity.type
_entity.pdbx_description
1 polymer ?
#
loop_
_entity_poly.entity_id
_entity_poly.type
_entity_poly.pdbx_seq_one_letter_code
_entity_poly.pdbx_strand_id
1 'polypeptide(L)'
;MKIINNQNILTNKQIESIIKLLGKDYTPQRIFVYETRFDLIKYYPQSFNFSLEEFRGELEGSYDPAADIVYLCIFSQTDDGDDLHSKQLYSLHALAHELRHRYQYVNNRLFHDDAKSEKDADTFATNFINRNSSKISKIMGWQEEWTVEEED
;
A
#
# COMPACT_ATOMS: atom_id res chain seq x y z
N MET A 1 7.43 9.89 9.72
CA MET A 1 7.28 8.61 9.03
C MET A 1 8.65 8.10 8.62
N LYS A 2 8.97 6.82 8.89
CA LYS A 2 10.19 6.14 8.40
C LYS A 2 9.79 5.09 7.37
N ILE A 3 10.40 5.09 6.19
CA ILE A 3 10.12 4.12 5.12
C ILE A 3 11.34 3.19 4.97
N ILE A 4 11.10 1.88 5.07
CA ILE A 4 12.08 0.83 4.83
C ILE A 4 11.73 0.16 3.51
N ASN A 5 12.56 0.37 2.49
CA ASN A 5 12.21 0.07 1.11
C ASN A 5 13.49 -0.03 0.25
N ASN A 6 13.54 -1.01 -0.65
CA ASN A 6 14.65 -1.15 -1.60
C ASN A 6 14.59 -0.15 -2.75
N GLN A 7 13.41 0.42 -3.04
CA GLN A 7 13.19 1.47 -4.03
C GLN A 7 13.36 1.05 -5.49
N ASN A 8 13.24 -0.23 -5.82
CA ASN A 8 13.26 -0.68 -7.21
C ASN A 8 11.88 -0.56 -7.88
N ILE A 9 10.80 -0.73 -7.11
CA ILE A 9 9.42 -0.59 -7.62
C ILE A 9 8.87 0.80 -7.31
N LEU A 10 8.78 1.17 -6.03
CA LEU A 10 8.36 2.49 -5.58
C LEU A 10 9.50 3.17 -4.84
N THR A 11 9.83 4.42 -5.17
CA THR A 11 10.80 5.20 -4.40
C THR A 11 10.17 5.79 -3.13
N ASN A 12 10.97 6.09 -2.12
CA ASN A 12 10.46 6.73 -0.90
C ASN A 12 9.81 8.08 -1.20
N LYS A 13 10.35 8.85 -2.15
CA LYS A 13 9.77 10.14 -2.57
C LYS A 13 8.40 9.98 -3.21
N GLN A 14 8.20 8.92 -4.00
CA GLN A 14 6.89 8.61 -4.58
C GLN A 14 5.89 8.29 -3.47
N ILE A 15 6.22 7.38 -2.56
CA ILE A 15 5.36 7.00 -1.41
C ILE A 15 5.00 8.23 -0.57
N GLU A 16 5.97 9.07 -0.22
CA GLU A 16 5.73 10.31 0.53
C GLU A 16 4.79 11.28 -0.21
N SER A 17 4.95 11.39 -1.53
CA SER A 17 4.11 12.27 -2.35
C SER A 17 2.67 11.76 -2.43
N ILE A 18 2.46 10.44 -2.52
CA ILE A 18 1.14 9.81 -2.49
C ILE A 18 0.46 10.03 -1.13
N ILE A 19 1.17 9.82 -0.02
CA ILE A 19 0.63 10.06 1.32
C ILE A 19 0.27 11.52 1.53
N LYS A 20 1.08 12.44 0.98
CA LYS A 20 0.76 13.87 1.00
C LYS A 20 -0.51 14.21 0.22
N LEU A 21 -0.84 13.47 -0.85
CA LEU A 21 -2.11 13.64 -1.57
C LEU A 21 -3.30 13.13 -0.76
N LEU A 22 -3.13 12.05 0.01
CA LEU A 22 -4.17 11.49 0.89
C LEU A 22 -4.47 12.41 2.09
N GLY A 23 -3.42 12.96 2.70
CA GLY A 23 -3.52 13.89 3.82
C GLY A 23 -2.95 13.34 5.13
N LYS A 24 -2.84 14.21 6.14
CA LYS A 24 -2.14 13.94 7.40
C LYS A 24 -2.67 12.72 8.17
N ASP A 25 -3.98 12.46 8.09
CA ASP A 25 -4.64 11.39 8.85
C ASP A 25 -4.33 10.00 8.27
N TYR A 26 -3.70 9.96 7.09
CA TYR A 26 -3.21 8.74 6.45
C TYR A 26 -1.73 8.47 6.73
N THR A 27 -0.99 9.34 7.44
CA THR A 27 0.47 9.22 7.57
C THR A 27 0.91 8.31 8.73
N PRO A 28 1.37 7.06 8.49
CA PRO A 28 1.83 6.16 9.56
C PRO A 28 3.16 6.60 10.18
N GLN A 29 3.50 6.00 11.32
CA GLN A 29 4.83 6.13 11.89
C GLN A 29 5.87 5.44 10.99
N ARG A 30 5.56 4.26 10.46
CA ARG A 30 6.47 3.47 9.62
C ARG A 30 5.78 2.80 8.44
N ILE A 31 6.54 2.61 7.37
CA ILE A 31 6.16 1.79 6.22
C ILE A 31 7.29 0.82 5.91
N PHE A 32 6.95 -0.46 5.73
CA PHE A 32 7.84 -1.47 5.17
C PHE A 32 7.36 -1.86 3.78
N VAL A 33 8.25 -1.86 2.81
CA VAL A 33 7.99 -2.32 1.45
C VAL A 33 8.86 -3.55 1.19
N TYR A 34 8.20 -4.68 0.98
CA TYR A 34 8.82 -5.96 0.66
C TYR A 34 8.64 -6.24 -0.83
N GLU A 35 9.71 -6.02 -1.59
CA GLU A 35 9.71 -6.30 -3.03
C GLU A 35 9.91 -7.79 -3.33
N THR A 36 10.57 -8.49 -2.42
CA THR A 36 10.86 -9.93 -2.52
C THR A 36 10.62 -10.62 -1.18
N ARG A 37 10.39 -11.95 -1.19
CA ARG A 37 10.33 -12.75 0.04
C ARG A 37 11.63 -12.69 0.87
N PHE A 38 12.77 -12.43 0.23
CA PHE A 38 14.05 -12.27 0.95
C PHE A 38 14.06 -11.00 1.81
N ASP A 39 13.31 -9.97 1.43
CA ASP A 39 13.18 -8.74 2.22
C ASP A 39 12.52 -8.99 3.58
N LEU A 40 11.63 -9.99 3.67
CA LEU A 40 11.04 -10.42 4.95
C LEU A 40 12.12 -10.83 5.93
N ILE A 41 13.08 -11.65 5.50
CA ILE A 41 14.20 -12.13 6.33
C ILE A 41 15.16 -10.99 6.62
N LYS A 42 15.48 -10.18 5.60
CA LYS A 42 16.40 -9.03 5.71
C LYS A 42 15.91 -7.99 6.73
N TYR A 43 14.60 -7.76 6.80
CA TYR A 43 14.00 -6.74 7.65
C TYR A 43 13.36 -7.27 8.93
N TYR A 44 13.29 -8.59 9.11
CA TYR A 44 12.77 -9.25 10.31
C TYR A 44 13.24 -8.62 11.65
N PRO A 45 14.52 -8.23 11.85
CA PRO A 45 14.95 -7.59 13.10
C PRO A 45 14.35 -6.21 13.35
N GLN A 46 13.68 -5.62 12.36
CA GLN A 46 13.05 -4.30 12.42
C GLN A 46 11.51 -4.39 12.45
N SER A 47 10.94 -5.54 12.12
CA SER A 47 9.50 -5.85 12.07
C SER A 47 9.15 -7.04 12.98
N PHE A 48 9.10 -6.79 14.29
CA PHE A 48 8.84 -7.83 15.31
C PHE A 48 7.39 -8.36 15.36
N ASN A 49 6.52 -8.00 14.40
CA ASN A 49 5.08 -8.26 14.43
C ASN A 49 4.53 -8.88 13.12
N PHE A 50 5.37 -9.57 12.36
CA PHE A 50 4.96 -10.18 11.08
C PHE A 50 4.20 -11.49 11.30
N SER A 51 3.01 -11.64 10.71
CA SER A 51 2.17 -12.83 10.80
C SER A 51 2.61 -13.91 9.79
N LEU A 52 2.23 -15.17 10.05
CA LEU A 52 2.58 -16.31 9.19
C LEU A 52 1.85 -16.26 7.84
N GLU A 53 0.75 -15.51 7.75
CA GLU A 53 -0.08 -15.33 6.56
C GLU A 53 0.61 -14.41 5.55
N GLU A 54 1.26 -13.35 6.04
CA GLU A 54 2.08 -12.46 5.21
C GLU A 54 3.29 -13.20 4.61
N PHE A 55 3.81 -14.23 5.28
CA PHE A 55 4.87 -15.10 4.75
C PHE A 55 4.39 -16.06 3.65
N ARG A 56 3.10 -16.44 3.65
CA ARG A 56 2.50 -17.26 2.58
C ARG A 56 2.31 -16.48 1.29
N GLY A 57 2.33 -15.14 1.37
CA GLY A 57 2.14 -14.26 0.22
C GLY A 57 0.69 -14.22 -0.25
N GLU A 58 -0.25 -14.41 0.66
CA GLU A 58 -1.70 -14.32 0.42
C GLU A 58 -2.24 -12.90 0.65
N LEU A 59 -1.39 -11.96 1.10
CA LEU A 59 -1.75 -10.59 1.46
C LEU A 59 -0.79 -9.60 0.77
N GLU A 60 -1.36 -8.66 0.02
CA GLU A 60 -0.64 -7.57 -0.66
C GLU A 60 -0.18 -6.45 0.27
N GLY A 61 -0.75 -6.40 1.47
CA GLY A 61 -0.39 -5.47 2.51
C GLY A 61 -1.05 -5.80 3.85
N SER A 62 -0.69 -5.03 4.86
CA SER A 62 -1.39 -5.01 6.15
C SER A 62 -1.10 -3.72 6.91
N TYR A 63 -2.01 -3.33 7.80
CA TYR A 63 -1.80 -2.25 8.76
C TYR A 63 -1.82 -2.79 10.20
N ASP A 64 -0.72 -2.57 10.95
CA ASP A 64 -0.61 -2.87 12.38
C ASP A 64 -0.96 -1.62 13.22
N PRO A 65 -2.13 -1.58 13.88
CA PRO A 65 -2.54 -0.43 14.66
C PRO A 65 -1.75 -0.25 15.97
N ALA A 66 -1.19 -1.32 16.54
CA ALA A 66 -0.47 -1.26 17.81
C ALA A 66 0.86 -0.51 17.65
N ALA A 67 1.50 -0.66 16.48
CA ALA A 67 2.78 -0.03 16.19
C ALA A 67 2.71 1.11 15.15
N ASP A 68 1.52 1.41 14.62
CA ASP A 68 1.25 2.36 13.53
C ASP A 68 2.18 2.13 12.33
N ILE A 69 2.17 0.88 11.84
CA ILE A 69 3.00 0.41 10.74
C ILE A 69 2.12 -0.06 9.59
N VAL A 70 2.45 0.36 8.37
CA VAL A 70 1.93 -0.23 7.14
C VAL A 70 2.99 -1.15 6.53
N TYR A 71 2.58 -2.35 6.16
CA TYR A 71 3.37 -3.32 5.42
C TYR A 71 2.81 -3.41 3.99
N LEU A 72 3.68 -3.37 3.01
CA LEU A 72 3.35 -3.52 1.60
C LEU A 72 4.15 -4.70 1.04
N CYS A 73 3.46 -5.73 0.57
CA CYS A 73 4.03 -6.96 0.05
C CYS A 73 3.89 -6.98 -1.48
N ILE A 74 4.85 -6.39 -2.18
CA ILE A 74 4.79 -6.33 -3.66
C ILE A 74 4.99 -7.73 -4.26
N PHE A 75 5.72 -8.62 -3.58
CA PHE A 75 6.00 -9.97 -4.07
C PHE A 75 4.77 -10.90 -4.12
N SER A 76 3.65 -10.54 -3.47
CA SER A 76 2.41 -11.33 -3.47
C SER A 76 1.44 -10.93 -4.58
N GLN A 77 1.74 -9.87 -5.34
CA GLN A 77 0.92 -9.44 -6.47
C GLN A 77 1.13 -10.43 -7.63
N THR A 78 0.13 -11.28 -7.88
CA THR A 78 0.23 -12.41 -8.82
C THR A 78 -0.35 -12.13 -10.21
N ASP A 79 -1.08 -11.03 -10.42
CA ASP A 79 -1.80 -10.81 -11.68
C ASP A 79 -1.06 -9.98 -12.75
N ASP A 80 -0.93 -10.62 -13.91
CA ASP A 80 -0.99 -10.15 -15.31
C ASP A 80 -0.15 -8.96 -15.83
N GLY A 81 0.80 -8.45 -15.05
CA GLY A 81 1.76 -7.46 -15.54
C GLY A 81 3.18 -7.69 -15.04
N ASP A 82 3.99 -8.42 -15.81
CA ASP A 82 5.41 -8.59 -15.45
C ASP A 82 6.21 -7.28 -15.62
N ASP A 83 5.60 -6.28 -16.25
CA ASP A 83 6.16 -4.96 -16.46
C ASP A 83 6.10 -4.08 -15.20
N LEU A 84 7.05 -3.15 -15.13
CA LEU A 84 7.22 -2.28 -13.96
C LEU A 84 5.99 -1.41 -13.68
N HIS A 85 5.29 -0.96 -14.73
CA HIS A 85 4.19 -0.02 -14.58
C HIS A 85 3.00 -0.70 -13.91
N SER A 86 2.63 -1.90 -14.35
CA SER A 86 1.57 -2.69 -13.72
C SER A 86 1.90 -2.95 -12.24
N LYS A 87 3.11 -3.42 -11.92
CA LYS A 87 3.55 -3.65 -10.53
C LYS A 87 3.46 -2.38 -9.68
N GLN A 88 3.88 -1.24 -10.22
CA GLN A 88 3.76 0.02 -9.50
C GLN A 88 2.30 0.41 -9.26
N LEU A 89 1.42 0.18 -10.23
CA LEU A 89 0.00 0.50 -10.12
C LEU A 89 -0.70 -0.32 -9.03
N TYR A 90 -0.55 -1.65 -9.06
CA TYR A 90 -1.09 -2.53 -8.03
C TYR A 90 -0.49 -2.20 -6.65
N SER A 91 0.81 -1.96 -6.57
CA SER A 91 1.47 -1.52 -5.32
C SER A 91 0.91 -0.19 -4.78
N LEU A 92 0.50 0.73 -5.65
CA LEU A 92 -0.14 1.98 -5.22
C LEU A 92 -1.57 1.78 -4.74
N HIS A 93 -2.32 0.87 -5.37
CA HIS A 93 -3.66 0.49 -4.93
C HIS A 93 -3.60 -0.14 -3.53
N ALA A 94 -2.78 -1.19 -3.34
CA ALA A 94 -2.56 -1.82 -2.05
C ALA A 94 -2.07 -0.82 -0.98
N LEU A 95 -1.14 0.10 -1.34
CA LEU A 95 -0.72 1.17 -0.42
C LEU A 95 -1.91 2.06 -0.01
N ALA A 96 -2.77 2.46 -0.94
CA ALA A 96 -3.92 3.30 -0.64
C ALA A 96 -4.95 2.57 0.23
N HIS A 97 -5.14 1.26 0.01
CA HIS A 97 -5.97 0.36 0.81
C HIS A 97 -5.50 0.31 2.27
N GLU A 98 -4.22 -0.01 2.51
CA GLU A 98 -3.69 -0.11 3.88
C GLU A 98 -3.67 1.23 4.61
N LEU A 99 -3.38 2.31 3.91
CA LEU A 99 -3.45 3.65 4.50
C LEU A 99 -4.91 4.04 4.82
N ARG A 100 -5.90 3.45 4.14
CA ARG A 100 -7.31 3.63 4.48
C ARG A 100 -7.68 2.91 5.79
N HIS A 101 -7.14 1.71 6.04
CA HIS A 101 -7.28 1.06 7.36
C HIS A 101 -6.69 1.89 8.49
N ARG A 102 -5.53 2.51 8.24
CA ARG A 102 -4.99 3.49 9.19
C ARG A 102 -5.96 4.63 9.44
N TYR A 103 -6.47 5.27 8.39
CA TYR A 103 -7.42 6.38 8.51
C TYR A 103 -8.67 5.96 9.31
N GLN A 104 -9.24 4.79 9.00
CA GLN A 104 -10.38 4.21 9.69
C GLN A 104 -10.09 4.05 11.20
N TYR A 105 -8.94 3.48 11.56
CA TYR A 105 -8.51 3.31 12.93
C TYR A 105 -8.36 4.65 13.68
N VAL A 106 -7.58 5.59 13.15
CA VAL A 106 -7.29 6.87 13.85
C VAL A 106 -8.52 7.79 13.96
N ASN A 107 -9.54 7.58 13.11
CA ASN A 107 -10.80 8.32 13.14
C ASN A 107 -11.94 7.53 13.82
N ASN A 108 -11.66 6.37 14.41
CA ASN A 108 -12.64 5.52 15.09
C ASN A 108 -13.85 5.18 14.17
N ARG A 109 -13.56 4.86 12.90
CA ARG A 109 -14.52 4.56 11.84
C ARG A 109 -14.31 3.13 11.34
N LEU A 110 -15.39 2.34 11.26
CA LEU A 110 -15.46 1.03 10.59
C LEU A 110 -14.47 -0.07 11.03
N PHE A 111 -13.47 0.21 11.88
CA PHE A 111 -12.45 -0.74 12.34
C PHE A 111 -12.94 -1.88 13.26
N HIS A 112 -14.25 -1.96 13.52
CA HIS A 112 -14.87 -3.05 14.30
C HIS A 112 -15.73 -3.98 13.42
N ASP A 113 -15.85 -3.69 12.12
CA ASP A 113 -16.66 -4.42 11.16
C ASP A 113 -15.79 -4.74 9.95
N ASP A 114 -15.03 -5.83 10.03
CA ASP A 114 -14.00 -6.21 9.06
C ASP A 114 -14.54 -6.20 7.62
N ALA A 115 -15.73 -6.79 7.39
CA ALA A 115 -16.33 -6.85 6.05
C ALA A 115 -16.65 -5.46 5.48
N LYS A 116 -17.13 -4.51 6.30
CA LYS A 116 -17.35 -3.13 5.84
C LYS A 116 -16.05 -2.33 5.74
N SER A 117 -15.09 -2.63 6.60
CA SER A 117 -13.76 -2.03 6.63
C SER A 117 -13.01 -2.31 5.33
N GLU A 118 -12.92 -3.59 4.94
CA GLU A 118 -12.30 -4.03 3.69
C GLU A 118 -12.99 -3.41 2.48
N LYS A 119 -14.32 -3.52 2.40
CA LYS A 119 -15.08 -2.95 1.27
C LYS A 119 -14.87 -1.44 1.12
N ASP A 120 -14.83 -0.69 2.23
CA ASP A 120 -14.55 0.75 2.20
C ASP A 120 -13.10 1.04 1.77
N ALA A 121 -12.14 0.21 2.19
CA ALA A 121 -10.74 0.33 1.82
C ALA A 121 -10.52 0.10 0.32
N ASP A 122 -11.09 -0.96 -0.24
CA ASP A 122 -11.03 -1.27 -1.68
C ASP A 122 -11.66 -0.15 -2.51
N THR A 123 -12.92 0.20 -2.18
CA THR A 123 -13.66 1.25 -2.87
C THR A 123 -12.90 2.57 -2.81
N PHE A 124 -12.29 2.88 -1.66
CA PHE A 124 -11.50 4.09 -1.49
C PHE A 124 -10.23 4.06 -2.34
N ALA A 125 -9.48 2.97 -2.34
CA ALA A 125 -8.23 2.82 -3.09
C ALA A 125 -8.49 3.01 -4.59
N THR A 126 -9.45 2.27 -5.16
CA THR A 126 -9.84 2.39 -6.58
C THR A 126 -10.24 3.82 -6.93
N ASN A 127 -11.13 4.43 -6.13
CA ASN A 127 -11.56 5.81 -6.37
C ASN A 127 -10.42 6.83 -6.21
N PHE A 128 -9.53 6.63 -5.25
CA PHE A 128 -8.40 7.53 -5.00
C PHE A 128 -7.43 7.52 -6.18
N ILE A 129 -7.05 6.33 -6.65
CA ILE A 129 -6.16 6.17 -7.80
C ILE A 129 -6.80 6.81 -9.04
N ASN A 130 -8.05 6.46 -9.36
CA ASN A 130 -8.74 6.96 -10.55
C ASN A 130 -8.98 8.48 -10.53
N ARG A 131 -9.32 9.06 -9.38
CA ARG A 131 -9.55 10.53 -9.27
C ARG A 131 -8.26 11.34 -9.28
N ASN A 132 -7.12 10.73 -8.97
CA ASN A 132 -5.83 11.40 -8.90
C ASN A 132 -4.83 10.92 -9.96
N SER A 133 -5.28 10.12 -10.94
CA SER A 133 -4.50 9.55 -12.05
C SER A 133 -3.49 10.56 -12.64
N SER A 134 -3.95 11.75 -13.05
CA SER A 134 -3.07 12.79 -13.60
C SER A 134 -1.95 13.27 -12.64
N LYS A 135 -2.24 13.35 -11.33
CA LYS A 135 -1.23 13.73 -10.33
C LYS A 135 -0.28 12.57 -10.02
N ILE A 136 -0.83 11.36 -9.91
CA ILE A 136 -0.06 10.14 -9.65
C ILE A 136 0.88 9.90 -10.83
N SER A 137 0.43 10.07 -12.06
CA SER A 137 1.26 9.94 -13.28
C SER A 137 2.51 10.82 -13.20
N LYS A 138 2.35 12.07 -12.75
CA LYS A 138 3.47 13.00 -12.55
C LYS A 138 4.40 12.60 -11.40
N ILE A 139 3.85 12.08 -10.30
CA ILE A 139 4.66 11.57 -9.18
C ILE A 139 5.47 10.37 -9.63
N MET A 140 4.87 9.50 -10.43
CA MET A 140 5.47 8.27 -10.89
C MET A 140 6.40 8.46 -12.09
N GLY A 141 6.24 9.54 -12.84
CA GLY A 141 6.98 9.82 -14.07
C GLY A 141 6.48 8.98 -15.25
N TRP A 142 5.22 8.57 -15.25
CA TRP A 142 4.62 7.82 -16.35
C TRP A 142 4.30 8.74 -17.53
N GLN A 143 4.42 8.21 -18.76
CA GLN A 143 4.21 8.98 -19.99
C GLN A 143 2.72 9.17 -20.32
N GLU A 144 1.87 8.26 -19.87
CA GLU A 144 0.43 8.24 -20.15
C GLU A 144 -0.38 8.18 -18.85
N GLU A 145 -1.65 8.61 -18.92
CA GLU A 145 -2.64 8.53 -17.84
C GLU A 145 -3.45 7.24 -17.96
N TRP A 146 -3.85 6.65 -16.84
CA TRP A 146 -4.54 5.35 -16.78
C TRP A 146 -5.73 5.40 -15.82
N THR A 147 -6.57 4.38 -15.90
CA THR A 147 -7.68 4.08 -14.98
C THR A 147 -7.58 2.61 -14.55
N VAL A 148 -7.79 2.32 -13.26
CA VAL A 148 -7.90 0.97 -12.70
C VAL A 148 -9.36 0.54 -12.74
N GLU A 149 -9.64 -0.65 -13.27
CA GLU A 149 -10.93 -1.33 -13.22
C GLU A 149 -10.87 -2.43 -12.14
N GLU A 150 -11.94 -2.63 -11.37
CA GLU A 150 -12.02 -3.72 -10.36
C GLU A 150 -12.16 -5.07 -11.09
N GLU A 151 -11.52 -6.12 -10.58
CA GLU A 151 -11.85 -7.49 -11.00
C GLU A 151 -13.18 -7.90 -10.33
N ASP A 152 -14.21 -8.12 -11.15
CA ASP A 152 -15.57 -8.55 -10.74
C ASP A 152 -15.60 -9.95 -10.07
#